data_AF-A0A847UM94-F1
#
_entry.id   AF-A0A847UM94-F1
#
_cell.length_a   1.000
_cell.length_b   1.000
_cell.length_c   1.000
_cell.angle_alpha   90.00
_cell.angle_beta   90.00
_cell.angle_gamma   90.00
#
_symmetry.space_group_name_H-M   'P 1'
#
loop_
_entity.id
_entity.type
_entity.pdbx_description
1 polymer ?
#
loop_
_entity_poly.entity_id
_entity_poly.type
_entity_poly.pdbx_seq_one_letter_code
_entity_poly.pdbx_strand_id
1 'polypeptide(L)'
;MSTLETSQPQIEQALAVVQREVDCIEAEMSAFRRFRSRIVSIEPTVQSAGIADTAAGGVSALSARRPKPEASLRAVREAYRETVMAVPHFEAEYDDSLEANMSMEFGPELGTQIATGTRLTPQLYEALLTASEGARDERETLLPALEDERESLQSVRATLDDCERRGAALGANARRTTDPARLDSIDGQLAEIEADCEAVAATRQQQLHSRSAAALSGVDGTSLARYLYGDCPVTCPALADTVDCLDTIRRHRRHCIVSTS
;
A
#
# COMPACT_ATOMS: atom_id res chain seq x y z
N MET A 1 37.97 -6.31 -11.53
CA MET A 1 36.85 -7.17 -11.90
C MET A 1 35.59 -6.37 -11.61
N SER A 2 35.05 -5.64 -12.60
CA SER A 2 33.74 -5.00 -12.41
C SER A 2 32.70 -6.10 -12.36
N THR A 3 32.15 -6.32 -11.17
CA THR A 3 30.82 -6.91 -11.03
C THR A 3 29.90 -6.10 -11.92
N LEU A 4 29.34 -6.72 -12.96
CA LEU A 4 28.23 -6.15 -13.69
C LEU A 4 27.10 -6.04 -12.68
N GLU A 5 26.86 -4.82 -12.21
CA GLU A 5 25.72 -4.50 -11.37
C GLU A 5 24.49 -4.66 -12.28
N THR A 6 23.79 -5.77 -12.13
CA THR A 6 22.46 -5.94 -12.72
C THR A 6 21.54 -5.02 -11.93
N SER A 7 20.81 -4.15 -12.62
CA SER A 7 19.91 -3.18 -11.99
C SER A 7 18.60 -3.20 -12.73
N GLN A 8 17.51 -3.28 -11.97
CA GLN A 8 16.15 -3.30 -12.48
C GLN A 8 15.47 -2.03 -12.00
N PRO A 9 15.75 -0.88 -12.62
CA PRO A 9 15.43 0.42 -12.05
C PRO A 9 13.92 0.62 -11.84
N GLN A 10 13.09 0.06 -12.74
CA GLN A 10 11.64 0.19 -12.60
C GLN A 10 11.14 -0.68 -11.44
N ILE A 11 11.62 -1.91 -11.31
CA ILE A 11 11.27 -2.80 -10.20
C ILE A 11 11.80 -2.26 -8.86
N GLU A 12 13.01 -1.73 -8.81
CA GLU A 12 13.58 -1.10 -7.61
C GLU A 12 12.74 0.09 -7.15
N GLN A 13 12.34 0.96 -8.07
CA GLN A 13 11.41 2.05 -7.79
C GLN A 13 10.05 1.52 -7.31
N ALA A 14 9.50 0.50 -7.97
CA ALA A 14 8.24 -0.11 -7.60
C ALA A 14 8.28 -0.71 -6.18
N LEU A 15 9.37 -1.39 -5.82
CA LEU A 15 9.58 -1.93 -4.48
C LEU A 15 9.62 -0.82 -3.42
N ALA A 16 10.25 0.32 -3.73
CA ALA A 16 10.25 1.47 -2.83
C ALA A 16 8.86 2.09 -2.65
N VAL A 17 8.05 2.14 -3.72
CA VAL A 17 6.65 2.59 -3.65
C VAL A 17 5.82 1.64 -2.79
N VAL A 18 5.88 0.33 -3.06
CA VAL A 18 5.14 -0.67 -2.27
C VAL A 18 5.56 -0.65 -0.81
N GLN A 19 6.86 -0.53 -0.52
CA GLN A 19 7.32 -0.48 0.87
C GLN A 19 6.82 0.78 1.60
N ARG A 20 6.86 1.95 0.93
CA ARG A 20 6.30 3.17 1.50
C ARG A 20 4.82 3.01 1.82
N GLU A 21 4.08 2.40 0.90
CA GLU A 21 2.65 2.16 1.05
C GLU A 21 2.35 1.23 2.24
N VAL A 22 3.11 0.13 2.37
CA VAL A 22 3.03 -0.77 3.54
C VAL A 22 3.30 0.01 4.83
N ASP A 23 4.36 0.81 4.88
CA ASP A 23 4.71 1.60 6.06
C ASP A 23 3.60 2.60 6.44
N CYS A 24 2.97 3.23 5.44
CA CYS A 24 1.84 4.15 5.65
C CYS A 24 0.62 3.42 6.23
N ILE A 25 0.22 2.31 5.62
CA ILE A 25 -0.91 1.50 6.06
C ILE A 25 -0.71 0.97 7.48
N GLU A 26 0.48 0.46 7.80
CA GLU A 26 0.80 0.00 9.17
C GLU A 26 0.72 1.15 10.19
N ALA A 27 1.26 2.33 9.83
CA ALA A 27 1.19 3.52 10.68
C ALA A 27 -0.26 3.96 10.92
N GLU A 28 -1.09 3.96 9.88
CA GLU A 28 -2.52 4.31 9.97
C GLU A 28 -3.30 3.29 10.80
N MET A 29 -3.10 1.99 10.60
CA MET A 29 -3.72 0.95 11.43
C MET A 29 -3.37 1.12 12.91
N SER A 30 -2.10 1.43 13.20
CA SER A 30 -1.64 1.73 14.56
C SER A 30 -2.30 3.01 15.12
N ALA A 31 -2.44 4.04 14.29
CA ALA A 31 -3.10 5.29 14.64
C ALA A 31 -4.58 5.09 14.96
N PHE A 32 -5.34 4.35 14.14
CA PHE A 32 -6.74 4.04 14.40
C PHE A 32 -6.93 3.17 15.65
N ARG A 33 -6.03 2.20 15.90
CA ARG A 33 -6.03 1.44 17.16
C ARG A 33 -5.87 2.37 18.37
N ARG A 34 -4.88 3.27 18.34
CA ARG A 34 -4.64 4.25 19.40
C ARG A 34 -5.83 5.21 19.56
N PHE A 35 -6.39 5.68 18.46
CA PHE A 35 -7.55 6.56 18.44
C PHE A 35 -8.74 5.90 19.15
N ARG A 36 -9.06 4.67 18.77
CA ARG A 36 -10.13 3.88 19.37
C ARG A 36 -9.91 3.66 20.87
N SER A 37 -8.70 3.29 21.30
CA SER A 37 -8.37 3.17 22.73
C SER A 37 -8.61 4.47 23.51
N ARG A 38 -8.32 5.62 22.90
CA ARG A 38 -8.60 6.93 23.51
C ARG A 38 -10.09 7.25 23.55
N ILE A 39 -10.85 6.96 22.49
CA ILE A 39 -12.31 7.16 22.46
C ILE A 39 -13.00 6.34 23.55
N VAL A 40 -12.61 5.08 23.76
CA VAL A 40 -13.20 4.20 24.79
C VAL A 40 -13.06 4.78 26.20
N SER A 41 -12.06 5.63 26.42
CA SER A 41 -11.84 6.32 27.70
C SER A 41 -12.69 7.60 27.86
N ILE A 42 -13.42 8.04 26.82
CA ILE A 42 -14.25 9.24 26.82
C ILE A 42 -15.69 8.86 27.14
N GLU A 43 -16.23 9.36 28.24
CA GLU A 43 -17.63 9.16 28.59
C GLU A 43 -18.57 9.96 27.65
N PRO A 44 -19.56 9.31 27.00
CA PRO A 44 -20.58 10.00 26.24
C PRO A 44 -21.50 10.82 27.15
N THR A 45 -22.06 11.90 26.61
CA THR A 45 -22.97 12.77 27.38
C THR A 45 -24.31 12.06 27.56
N VAL A 46 -24.48 11.37 28.68
CA VAL A 46 -25.75 10.72 29.04
C VAL A 46 -26.80 11.79 29.31
N GLN A 47 -27.95 11.74 28.62
CA GLN A 47 -29.11 12.50 29.05
C GLN A 47 -29.48 12.02 30.45
N SER A 48 -29.43 12.90 31.45
CA SER A 48 -30.33 12.69 32.59
C SER A 48 -31.73 12.90 32.02
N ALA A 49 -32.44 11.81 31.75
CA ALA A 49 -33.88 11.86 31.72
C ALA A 49 -34.29 12.51 33.04
N GLY A 50 -34.92 13.68 32.97
CA GLY A 50 -35.46 14.34 34.14
C GLY A 50 -36.48 13.40 34.77
N ILE A 51 -36.06 12.67 35.79
CA ILE A 51 -37.00 12.09 36.74
C ILE A 51 -37.59 13.31 37.43
N ALA A 52 -38.82 13.62 37.05
CA ALA A 52 -39.63 14.60 37.77
C ALA A 52 -39.59 14.24 39.25
N ASP A 53 -39.24 15.24 40.05
CA ASP A 53 -39.19 15.21 41.51
C ASP A 53 -40.43 14.50 42.09
N THR A 54 -40.24 13.27 42.57
CA THR A 54 -41.08 12.69 43.61
C THR A 54 -40.26 12.65 44.88
N ALA A 55 -40.54 13.61 45.76
CA ALA A 55 -39.86 13.83 47.01
C ALA A 55 -39.91 12.59 47.92
N ALA A 56 -38.74 11.99 48.20
CA ALA A 56 -38.41 11.37 49.48
C ALA A 56 -36.92 11.02 49.57
N GLY A 57 -36.16 11.89 50.25
CA GLY A 57 -35.01 11.59 51.13
C GLY A 57 -33.90 10.64 50.66
N GLY A 58 -32.68 11.17 50.51
CA GLY A 58 -31.46 10.36 50.58
C GLY A 58 -30.26 10.95 49.88
N VAL A 59 -29.40 11.60 50.65
CA VAL A 59 -28.05 12.07 50.26
C VAL A 59 -27.19 10.91 49.72
N SER A 60 -26.72 11.02 48.47
CA SER A 60 -25.32 10.81 48.08
C SER A 60 -25.14 11.12 46.59
N ALA A 61 -24.99 12.40 46.26
CA ALA A 61 -24.52 12.79 44.94
C ALA A 61 -22.99 12.71 44.95
N LEU A 62 -22.45 11.53 44.66
CA LEU A 62 -21.11 11.41 44.09
C LEU A 62 -21.16 12.18 42.77
N SER A 63 -20.74 13.44 42.81
CA SER A 63 -20.56 14.28 41.65
C SER A 63 -19.37 13.73 40.86
N ALA A 64 -19.60 12.63 40.15
CA ALA A 64 -18.82 12.31 38.97
C ALA A 64 -18.97 13.53 38.07
N ARG A 65 -17.87 14.27 37.94
CA ARG A 65 -17.79 15.57 37.26
C ARG A 65 -18.10 15.34 35.80
N ARG A 66 -19.40 15.30 35.44
CA ARG A 66 -19.85 15.08 34.07
C ARG A 66 -19.11 16.08 33.17
N PRO A 67 -18.46 15.63 32.09
CA PRO A 67 -17.85 16.54 31.14
C PRO A 67 -18.90 17.56 30.69
N LYS A 68 -18.51 18.83 30.56
CA LYS A 68 -19.36 19.81 29.87
C LYS A 68 -19.68 19.23 28.48
N PRO A 69 -20.89 19.42 27.92
CA PRO A 69 -21.32 18.76 26.68
C PRO A 69 -20.31 18.92 25.51
N GLU A 70 -19.65 20.08 25.43
CA GLU A 70 -18.62 20.38 24.43
C GLU A 70 -17.25 19.74 24.70
N ALA A 71 -16.96 19.32 25.94
CA ALA A 71 -15.66 18.78 26.33
C ALA A 71 -15.42 17.39 25.74
N SER A 72 -16.44 16.53 25.66
CA SER A 72 -16.29 15.17 25.11
C SER A 72 -15.96 15.19 23.62
N LEU A 73 -16.66 15.98 22.79
CA LEU A 73 -16.30 16.12 21.37
C LEU A 73 -14.95 16.80 21.17
N ARG A 74 -14.60 17.78 22.00
CA ARG A 74 -13.26 18.38 21.95
C ARG A 74 -12.17 17.34 22.19
N ALA A 75 -12.35 16.46 23.18
CA ALA A 75 -11.43 15.37 23.47
C ALA A 75 -11.36 14.35 22.32
N VAL A 76 -12.47 14.04 21.64
CA VAL A 76 -12.46 13.18 20.44
C VAL A 76 -11.63 13.82 19.32
N ARG A 77 -11.83 15.11 19.04
CA ARG A 77 -11.09 15.83 17.99
C ARG A 77 -9.60 15.91 18.30
N GLU A 78 -9.25 16.17 19.55
CA GLU A 78 -7.86 16.18 20.02
C GLU A 78 -7.24 14.79 19.89
N ALA A 79 -7.95 13.75 20.33
CA ALA A 79 -7.50 12.37 20.17
C ALA A 79 -7.24 12.03 18.71
N TYR A 80 -8.13 12.39 17.78
CA TYR A 80 -7.98 12.14 16.35
C TYR A 80 -6.77 12.89 15.76
N ARG A 81 -6.59 14.18 16.11
CA ARG A 81 -5.44 14.96 15.66
C ARG A 81 -4.11 14.36 16.11
N GLU A 82 -4.04 13.92 17.37
CA GLU A 82 -2.83 13.36 17.97
C GLU A 82 -2.55 11.90 17.60
N THR A 83 -3.45 11.25 16.86
CA THR A 83 -3.28 9.87 16.41
C THR A 83 -3.35 9.76 14.89
N VAL A 84 -4.53 9.97 14.30
CA VAL A 84 -4.78 9.73 12.88
C VAL A 84 -4.12 10.81 12.03
N MET A 85 -4.30 12.09 12.37
CA MET A 85 -3.63 13.18 11.64
C MET A 85 -2.16 13.37 12.04
N ALA A 86 -1.67 12.61 13.02
CA ALA A 86 -0.28 12.67 13.48
C ALA A 86 0.59 11.54 12.92
N VAL A 87 0.07 10.77 11.94
CA VAL A 87 0.91 9.81 11.20
C VAL A 87 1.96 10.57 10.38
N PRO A 88 3.18 10.03 10.21
CA PRO A 88 4.31 10.78 9.64
C PRO A 88 4.05 11.38 8.25
N HIS A 89 3.22 10.71 7.45
CA HIS A 89 2.91 11.10 6.07
C HIS A 89 1.69 12.03 5.94
N PHE A 90 0.96 12.32 7.03
CA PHE A 90 -0.32 13.03 6.93
C PHE A 90 -0.22 14.40 6.25
N GLU A 91 0.71 15.24 6.71
CA GLU A 91 0.89 16.60 6.18
C GLU A 91 1.44 16.60 4.74
N ALA A 92 2.16 15.57 4.33
CA ALA A 92 2.77 15.50 3.00
C ALA A 92 1.79 14.98 1.94
N GLU A 93 0.96 13.99 2.30
CA GLU A 93 0.11 13.26 1.36
C GLU A 93 -1.33 13.81 1.33
N TYR A 94 -1.87 14.23 2.49
CA TYR A 94 -3.27 14.66 2.60
C TYR A 94 -3.39 16.16 2.85
N ASP A 95 -2.66 16.69 3.84
CA ASP A 95 -2.76 18.09 4.31
C ASP A 95 -4.22 18.57 4.55
N ASP A 96 -5.09 17.63 4.91
CA ASP A 96 -6.52 17.88 5.01
C ASP A 96 -6.90 18.57 6.31
N SER A 97 -7.96 19.39 6.25
CA SER A 97 -8.61 19.89 7.46
C SER A 97 -9.23 18.73 8.26
N LEU A 98 -9.38 18.91 9.58
CA LEU A 98 -9.99 17.89 10.45
C LEU A 98 -11.37 17.43 9.93
N GLU A 99 -12.21 18.37 9.48
CA GLU A 99 -13.56 18.05 8.99
C GLU A 99 -13.53 17.28 7.67
N ALA A 100 -12.63 17.66 6.76
CA ALA A 100 -12.44 16.98 5.48
C ALA A 100 -11.99 15.53 5.71
N ASN A 101 -10.93 15.35 6.50
CA ASN A 101 -10.39 14.02 6.78
C ASN A 101 -11.40 13.14 7.54
N MET A 102 -12.05 13.66 8.60
CA MET A 102 -13.08 12.88 9.31
C MET A 102 -14.27 12.50 8.42
N SER A 103 -14.65 13.37 7.49
CA SER A 103 -15.73 13.09 6.53
C SER A 103 -15.33 12.04 5.50
N MET A 104 -14.05 12.02 5.10
CA MET A 104 -13.49 10.99 4.22
C MET A 104 -13.47 9.62 4.93
N GLU A 105 -12.95 9.57 6.17
CA GLU A 105 -12.77 8.32 6.92
C GLU A 105 -14.07 7.74 7.49
N PHE A 106 -15.01 8.59 7.91
CA PHE A 106 -16.21 8.14 8.64
C PHE A 106 -17.51 8.37 7.88
N GLY A 107 -17.42 8.89 6.67
CA GLY A 107 -18.56 9.36 5.89
C GLY A 107 -18.96 10.80 6.23
N PRO A 108 -19.56 11.51 5.26
CA PRO A 108 -19.72 12.97 5.33
C PRO A 108 -20.60 13.43 6.48
N GLU A 109 -21.69 12.70 6.78
CA GLU A 109 -22.60 13.07 7.87
C GLU A 109 -21.95 12.92 9.23
N LEU A 110 -21.29 11.78 9.48
CA LEU A 110 -20.66 11.46 10.75
C LEU A 110 -19.44 12.35 10.99
N GLY A 111 -18.58 12.51 9.98
CA GLY A 111 -17.40 13.38 10.05
C GLY A 111 -17.76 14.83 10.36
N THR A 112 -18.71 15.40 9.63
CA THR A 112 -19.20 16.77 9.88
C THR A 112 -19.76 16.93 11.29
N GLN A 113 -20.58 15.97 11.74
CA GLN A 113 -21.20 16.02 13.07
C GLN A 113 -20.16 15.97 14.20
N ILE A 114 -19.10 15.16 14.05
CA ILE A 114 -18.01 15.09 15.03
C ILE A 114 -17.17 16.37 14.96
N ALA A 115 -16.85 16.87 13.77
CA ALA A 115 -15.98 18.02 13.57
C ALA A 115 -16.60 19.34 14.08
N THR A 116 -17.90 19.55 13.87
CA THR A 116 -18.58 20.83 14.14
C THR A 116 -19.58 20.78 15.30
N GLY A 117 -20.02 19.58 15.71
CA GLY A 117 -21.05 19.40 16.72
C GLY A 117 -20.67 19.88 18.13
N THR A 118 -21.65 19.92 19.03
CA THR A 118 -21.45 20.39 20.42
C THR A 118 -21.63 19.31 21.47
N ARG A 119 -22.12 18.11 21.12
CA ARG A 119 -22.38 17.02 22.07
C ARG A 119 -22.06 15.66 21.48
N LEU A 120 -21.42 14.82 22.29
CA LEU A 120 -21.20 13.40 21.98
C LEU A 120 -22.37 12.60 22.56
N THR A 121 -23.38 12.32 21.73
CA THR A 121 -24.51 11.45 22.12
C THR A 121 -24.06 9.98 22.13
N PRO A 122 -24.75 9.09 22.87
CA PRO A 122 -24.45 7.66 22.82
C PRO A 122 -24.51 7.08 21.40
N GLN A 123 -25.48 7.50 20.58
CA GLN A 123 -25.58 7.05 19.19
C GLN A 123 -24.38 7.49 18.35
N LEU A 124 -23.94 8.75 18.52
CA LEU A 124 -22.78 9.29 17.81
C LEU A 124 -21.48 8.58 18.25
N TYR A 125 -21.38 8.25 19.53
CA TYR A 125 -20.27 7.50 20.09
C TYR A 125 -20.17 6.07 19.51
N GLU A 126 -21.26 5.32 19.49
CA GLU A 126 -21.28 3.97 18.90
C GLU A 126 -20.99 3.99 17.40
N ALA A 127 -21.55 4.98 16.68
CA ALA A 127 -21.27 5.17 15.25
C ALA A 127 -19.78 5.45 15.01
N LEU A 128 -19.17 6.32 15.83
CA LEU A 128 -17.74 6.63 15.74
C LEU A 128 -16.86 5.41 16.03
N LEU A 129 -17.19 4.61 17.06
CA LEU A 129 -16.44 3.38 17.35
C LEU A 129 -16.53 2.38 16.20
N THR A 130 -17.71 2.22 15.63
CA THR A 130 -17.95 1.32 14.49
C THR A 130 -17.18 1.80 13.26
N ALA A 131 -17.28 3.08 12.92
CA ALA A 131 -16.57 3.67 11.79
C ALA A 131 -15.05 3.62 11.96
N SER A 132 -14.54 3.80 13.18
CA SER A 132 -13.10 3.68 13.47
C SER A 132 -12.58 2.25 13.32
N GLU A 133 -13.38 1.25 13.65
CA GLU A 133 -13.02 -0.16 13.39
C GLU A 133 -13.08 -0.44 11.88
N GLY A 134 -14.12 0.02 11.18
CA GLY A 134 -14.25 -0.12 9.73
C GLY A 134 -13.07 0.48 8.96
N ALA A 135 -12.68 1.73 9.27
CA ALA A 135 -11.53 2.41 8.64
C ALA A 135 -10.21 1.65 8.86
N ARG A 136 -10.08 0.95 9.99
CA ARG A 136 -8.92 0.09 10.27
C ARG A 136 -9.02 -1.24 9.51
N ASP A 137 -10.19 -1.87 9.49
CA ASP A 137 -10.41 -3.14 8.79
C ASP A 137 -10.18 -2.99 7.28
N GLU A 138 -10.61 -1.87 6.68
CA GLU A 138 -10.34 -1.54 5.27
C GLU A 138 -8.84 -1.56 4.96
N ARG A 139 -8.03 -0.91 5.80
CA ARG A 139 -6.56 -0.93 5.69
C ARG A 139 -5.98 -2.33 5.91
N GLU A 140 -6.52 -3.07 6.86
CA GLU A 140 -6.13 -4.46 7.13
C GLU A 140 -6.37 -5.37 5.91
N THR A 141 -7.42 -5.11 5.12
CA THR A 141 -7.67 -5.87 3.88
C THR A 141 -6.72 -5.54 2.73
N LEU A 142 -6.10 -4.36 2.71
CA LEU A 142 -5.16 -3.95 1.67
C LEU A 142 -3.76 -4.56 1.85
N LEU A 143 -3.33 -4.75 3.11
CA LEU A 143 -1.97 -5.18 3.44
C LEU A 143 -1.53 -6.47 2.74
N PRO A 144 -2.32 -7.56 2.70
CA PRO A 144 -1.94 -8.78 1.98
C PRO A 144 -1.71 -8.55 0.48
N ALA A 145 -2.50 -7.66 -0.14
CA ALA A 145 -2.33 -7.36 -1.56
C ALA A 145 -1.02 -6.62 -1.86
N LEU A 146 -0.57 -5.77 -0.93
CA LEU A 146 0.73 -5.08 -1.01
C LEU A 146 1.89 -6.05 -0.79
N GLU A 147 1.77 -6.97 0.18
CA GLU A 147 2.78 -7.99 0.44
C GLU A 147 2.93 -8.94 -0.75
N ASP A 148 1.83 -9.45 -1.30
CA ASP A 148 1.82 -10.28 -2.50
C ASP A 148 2.44 -9.57 -3.72
N GLU A 149 2.21 -8.26 -3.83
CA GLU A 149 2.82 -7.45 -4.89
C GLU A 149 4.32 -7.30 -4.68
N ARG A 150 4.77 -7.02 -3.45
CA ARG A 150 6.19 -6.95 -3.10
C ARG A 150 6.91 -8.25 -3.41
N GLU A 151 6.34 -9.39 -3.00
CA GLU A 151 6.91 -10.71 -3.27
C GLU A 151 6.97 -11.03 -4.77
N SER A 152 5.92 -10.69 -5.52
CA SER A 152 5.89 -10.82 -6.97
C SER A 152 7.02 -10.02 -7.63
N LEU A 153 7.21 -8.75 -7.26
CA LEU A 153 8.28 -7.89 -7.77
C LEU A 153 9.68 -8.46 -7.43
N GLN A 154 9.89 -8.92 -6.20
CA GLN A 154 11.16 -9.50 -5.77
C GLN A 154 11.50 -10.78 -6.57
N SER A 155 10.50 -11.61 -6.84
CA SER A 155 10.65 -12.83 -7.64
C SER A 155 11.03 -12.52 -9.10
N VAL A 156 10.36 -11.54 -9.71
CA VAL A 156 10.72 -11.06 -11.06
C VAL A 156 12.16 -10.54 -11.06
N ARG A 157 12.52 -9.65 -10.12
CA ARG A 157 13.86 -9.07 -10.03
C ARG A 157 14.93 -10.14 -9.92
N ALA A 158 14.75 -11.11 -9.03
CA ALA A 158 15.71 -12.19 -8.81
C ALA A 158 15.92 -13.02 -10.10
N THR A 159 14.87 -13.23 -10.88
CA THR A 159 14.96 -13.95 -12.16
C THR A 159 15.69 -13.11 -13.21
N LEU A 160 15.38 -11.81 -13.32
CA LEU A 160 16.06 -10.91 -14.26
C LEU A 160 17.55 -10.76 -13.93
N ASP A 161 17.91 -10.62 -12.64
CA ASP A 161 19.30 -10.55 -12.20
C ASP A 161 20.09 -11.82 -12.57
N ASP A 162 19.47 -13.00 -12.49
CA ASP A 162 20.09 -14.24 -12.96
C ASP A 162 20.25 -14.25 -14.49
N CYS A 163 19.21 -13.87 -15.22
CA CYS A 163 19.19 -13.81 -16.68
C CYS A 163 20.26 -12.85 -17.22
N GLU A 164 20.35 -11.64 -16.68
CA GLU A 164 21.33 -10.64 -17.10
C GLU A 164 22.76 -11.06 -16.75
N ARG A 165 22.98 -11.62 -15.57
CA ARG A 165 24.30 -12.15 -15.18
C ARG A 165 24.77 -13.26 -16.12
N ARG A 166 23.91 -14.25 -16.39
CA ARG A 166 24.20 -15.36 -17.31
C ARG A 166 24.38 -14.83 -18.74
N GLY A 167 23.48 -13.95 -19.19
CA GLY A 167 23.48 -13.34 -20.50
C GLY A 167 24.73 -12.52 -20.79
N ALA A 168 25.17 -11.71 -19.84
CA ALA A 168 26.37 -10.89 -19.99
C ALA A 168 27.64 -11.75 -20.05
N ALA A 169 27.72 -12.83 -19.26
CA ALA A 169 28.83 -13.78 -19.32
C ALA A 169 28.90 -14.48 -20.68
N LEU A 170 27.76 -14.96 -21.19
CA LEU A 170 27.65 -15.58 -22.51
C LEU A 170 27.96 -14.60 -23.63
N GLY A 171 27.43 -13.38 -23.58
CA GLY A 171 27.71 -12.32 -24.54
C GLY A 171 29.19 -11.93 -24.58
N ALA A 172 29.86 -11.88 -23.41
CA ALA A 172 31.31 -11.65 -23.35
C ALA A 172 32.11 -12.82 -23.94
N ASN A 173 31.66 -14.05 -23.76
CA ASN A 173 32.27 -15.24 -24.37
C ASN A 173 32.10 -15.25 -25.89
N ALA A 174 30.90 -14.91 -26.39
CA ALA A 174 30.63 -14.83 -27.82
C ALA A 174 31.56 -13.84 -28.53
N ARG A 175 31.77 -12.65 -27.95
CA ARG A 175 32.69 -11.62 -28.48
C ARG A 175 34.16 -12.02 -28.52
N ARG A 176 34.55 -13.11 -27.84
CA ARG A 176 35.95 -13.58 -27.76
C ARG A 176 36.23 -14.80 -28.65
N THR A 177 35.22 -15.32 -29.35
CA THR A 177 35.36 -16.51 -30.19
C THR A 177 34.88 -16.24 -31.61
N THR A 178 35.53 -16.85 -32.58
CA THR A 178 35.09 -16.91 -33.99
C THR A 178 34.76 -18.33 -34.41
N ASP A 179 34.84 -19.30 -33.48
CA ASP A 179 34.50 -20.70 -33.73
C ASP A 179 32.98 -20.87 -33.85
N PRO A 180 32.46 -21.30 -35.02
CA PRO A 180 31.03 -21.42 -35.25
C PRO A 180 30.32 -22.39 -34.30
N ALA A 181 30.95 -23.51 -33.93
CA ALA A 181 30.32 -24.50 -33.04
C ALA A 181 30.17 -23.94 -31.62
N ARG A 182 31.14 -23.13 -31.17
CA ARG A 182 31.04 -22.42 -29.89
C ARG A 182 29.97 -21.33 -29.92
N LEU A 183 29.88 -20.57 -31.00
CA LEU A 183 28.85 -19.53 -31.15
C LEU A 183 27.44 -20.13 -31.16
N ASP A 184 27.24 -21.27 -31.83
CA ASP A 184 25.98 -22.02 -31.83
C ASP A 184 25.60 -22.50 -30.42
N SER A 185 26.55 -23.08 -29.69
CA SER A 185 26.34 -23.48 -28.28
C SER A 185 26.01 -22.30 -27.36
N ILE A 186 26.59 -21.12 -27.62
CA ILE A 186 26.27 -19.91 -26.85
C ILE A 186 24.88 -19.38 -27.21
N ASP A 187 24.48 -19.39 -28.50
CA ASP A 187 23.12 -18.99 -28.89
C ASP A 187 22.07 -19.88 -28.23
N GLY A 188 22.28 -21.20 -28.19
CA GLY A 188 21.38 -22.13 -27.50
C GLY A 188 21.16 -21.78 -26.03
N GLN A 189 22.22 -21.48 -25.29
CA GLN A 189 22.12 -21.06 -23.89
C GLN A 189 21.46 -19.68 -23.73
N LEU A 190 21.68 -18.75 -24.66
CA LEU A 190 21.00 -17.46 -24.66
C LEU A 190 19.50 -17.61 -24.98
N ALA A 191 19.12 -18.59 -25.81
CA ALA A 191 17.72 -18.89 -26.09
C ALA A 191 16.99 -19.44 -24.85
N GLU A 192 17.67 -20.23 -24.01
CA GLU A 192 17.11 -20.66 -22.72
C GLU A 192 16.86 -19.46 -21.80
N ILE A 193 17.78 -18.50 -21.72
CA ILE A 193 17.60 -17.28 -20.92
C ILE A 193 16.46 -16.41 -21.47
N GLU A 194 16.33 -16.32 -22.80
CA GLU A 194 15.21 -15.63 -23.42
C GLU A 194 13.87 -16.27 -23.03
N ALA A 195 13.79 -17.60 -23.03
CA ALA A 195 12.60 -18.33 -22.59
C ALA A 195 12.28 -18.11 -21.10
N ASP A 196 13.31 -18.05 -20.23
CA ASP A 196 13.14 -17.71 -18.81
C ASP A 196 12.48 -16.32 -18.65
N CYS A 197 12.96 -15.32 -19.41
CA CYS A 197 12.40 -13.96 -19.39
C CYS A 197 10.96 -13.91 -19.94
N GLU A 198 10.67 -14.63 -21.03
CA GLU A 198 9.32 -14.71 -21.60
C GLU A 198 8.33 -15.39 -20.64
N ALA A 199 8.76 -16.43 -19.92
CA ALA A 199 7.95 -17.10 -18.90
C ALA A 199 7.60 -16.16 -17.73
N VAL A 200 8.56 -15.34 -17.30
CA VAL A 200 8.32 -14.31 -16.27
C VAL A 200 7.34 -13.24 -16.75
N ALA A 201 7.51 -12.74 -17.98
CA ALA A 201 6.59 -11.78 -18.58
C ALA A 201 5.16 -12.33 -18.65
N ALA A 202 4.99 -13.56 -19.14
CA ALA A 202 3.69 -14.21 -19.26
C ALA A 202 3.02 -14.40 -17.89
N THR A 203 3.78 -14.89 -16.90
CA THR A 203 3.30 -15.05 -15.52
C THR A 203 2.83 -13.72 -14.94
N ARG A 204 3.62 -12.66 -15.12
CA ARG A 204 3.29 -11.33 -14.61
C ARG A 204 2.07 -10.73 -15.30
N GLN A 205 1.95 -10.89 -16.63
CA GLN A 205 0.77 -10.47 -17.37
C GLN A 205 -0.49 -11.18 -16.85
N GLN A 206 -0.44 -12.50 -16.63
CA GLN A 206 -1.58 -13.26 -16.11
C GLN A 206 -2.01 -12.77 -14.71
N GLN A 207 -1.04 -12.46 -13.83
CA GLN A 207 -1.32 -11.89 -12.51
C GLN A 207 -2.05 -10.54 -12.61
N LEU A 208 -1.55 -9.63 -13.46
CA LEU A 208 -2.15 -8.30 -13.67
C LEU A 208 -3.57 -8.39 -14.24
N HIS A 209 -3.82 -9.30 -15.18
CA HIS A 209 -5.17 -9.51 -15.72
C HIS A 209 -6.13 -10.08 -14.66
N SER A 210 -5.68 -11.07 -13.89
CA SER A 210 -6.48 -11.67 -12.82
C SER A 210 -6.84 -10.65 -11.75
N ARG A 211 -5.89 -9.80 -11.35
CA ARG A 211 -6.11 -8.74 -10.36
C ARG A 211 -6.95 -7.58 -10.88
N SER A 212 -6.84 -7.22 -12.17
CA SER A 212 -7.67 -6.15 -12.75
C SER A 212 -9.15 -6.55 -12.83
N ALA A 213 -9.45 -7.85 -12.89
CA ALA A 213 -10.82 -8.35 -12.84
C ALA A 213 -11.41 -8.39 -11.41
N ALA A 214 -10.55 -8.38 -10.39
CA ALA A 214 -10.96 -8.29 -8.99
C ALA A 214 -10.98 -6.82 -8.55
N ALA A 215 -12.10 -6.35 -7.99
CA ALA A 215 -12.10 -5.05 -7.33
C ALA A 215 -11.18 -5.13 -6.10
N LEU A 216 -10.33 -4.12 -5.91
CA LEU A 216 -9.54 -3.99 -4.70
C LEU A 216 -10.46 -3.46 -3.60
N SER A 217 -10.81 -4.29 -2.62
CA SER A 217 -11.57 -3.85 -1.45
C SER A 217 -10.78 -2.74 -0.73
N GLY A 218 -11.44 -1.63 -0.41
CA GLY A 218 -10.81 -0.49 0.27
C GLY A 218 -10.18 0.57 -0.65
N VAL A 219 -10.21 0.40 -1.97
CA VAL A 219 -9.76 1.43 -2.94
C VAL A 219 -10.83 1.61 -4.01
N ASP A 220 -11.20 2.86 -4.32
CA ASP A 220 -12.28 3.25 -5.23
C ASP A 220 -12.16 2.65 -6.65
N GLY A 221 -12.65 1.41 -6.83
CA GLY A 221 -12.80 0.72 -8.11
C GLY A 221 -11.53 0.63 -8.97
N THR A 222 -10.36 0.89 -8.39
CA THR A 222 -9.09 1.04 -9.10
C THR A 222 -8.26 -0.23 -8.94
N SER A 223 -7.63 -0.70 -10.02
CA SER A 223 -6.73 -1.85 -9.93
C SER A 223 -5.51 -1.51 -9.07
N LEU A 224 -4.98 -2.49 -8.34
CA LEU A 224 -3.79 -2.31 -7.49
C LEU A 224 -2.61 -1.68 -8.25
N ALA A 225 -2.41 -2.03 -9.52
CA ALA A 225 -1.35 -1.47 -10.34
C ALA A 225 -1.54 0.04 -10.60
N ARG A 226 -2.77 0.50 -10.79
CA ARG A 226 -3.06 1.93 -10.95
C ARG A 226 -2.99 2.67 -9.63
N TYR A 227 -3.42 2.04 -8.54
CA TYR A 227 -3.26 2.57 -7.19
C TYR A 227 -1.79 2.85 -6.85
N LEU A 228 -0.92 1.85 -7.05
CA LEU A 228 0.50 1.97 -6.70
C LEU A 228 1.32 2.79 -7.71
N TYR A 229 1.10 2.55 -9.01
CA TYR A 229 2.02 3.03 -10.06
C TYR A 229 1.41 4.12 -10.94
N GLY A 230 0.27 4.71 -10.54
CA GLY A 230 -0.40 5.77 -11.28
C GLY A 230 0.50 6.99 -11.56
N ASP A 231 1.34 7.34 -10.58
CA ASP A 231 2.29 8.46 -10.67
C ASP A 231 3.71 8.04 -11.06
N CYS A 232 3.92 6.75 -11.34
CA CYS A 232 5.20 6.24 -11.80
C CYS A 232 5.37 6.46 -13.32
N PRO A 233 6.62 6.48 -13.84
CA PRO A 233 6.86 6.59 -15.29
C PRO A 233 6.23 5.48 -16.12
N VAL A 234 6.09 4.30 -15.51
CA VAL A 234 5.46 3.10 -16.11
C VAL A 234 4.47 2.49 -15.13
N THR A 235 3.32 2.05 -15.64
CA THR A 235 2.26 1.42 -14.84
C THR A 235 2.48 -0.08 -14.64
N CYS A 236 3.44 -0.67 -15.36
CA CYS A 236 3.84 -2.08 -15.26
C CYS A 236 5.37 -2.22 -15.11
N PRO A 237 5.96 -1.86 -13.95
CA PRO A 237 7.41 -1.77 -13.77
C PRO A 237 8.15 -3.09 -14.07
N ALA A 238 7.64 -4.20 -13.56
CA ALA A 238 8.19 -5.54 -13.82
C ALA A 238 8.25 -5.90 -15.30
N LEU A 239 7.24 -5.51 -16.09
CA LEU A 239 7.23 -5.80 -17.53
C LEU A 239 8.20 -4.89 -18.30
N ALA A 240 8.40 -3.65 -17.85
CA ALA A 240 9.37 -2.74 -18.45
C ALA A 240 10.80 -3.31 -18.34
N ASP A 241 11.25 -3.66 -17.13
CA ASP A 241 12.59 -4.24 -16.94
C ASP A 241 12.73 -5.61 -17.62
N THR A 242 11.64 -6.40 -17.70
CA THR A 242 11.66 -7.67 -18.45
C THR A 242 11.92 -7.45 -19.95
N VAL A 243 11.35 -6.39 -20.54
CA VAL A 243 11.59 -6.03 -21.95
C VAL A 243 13.04 -5.61 -22.18
N ASP A 244 13.59 -4.81 -21.27
CA ASP A 244 15.00 -4.36 -21.34
C ASP A 244 15.99 -5.55 -21.25
N CYS A 245 15.70 -6.50 -20.36
CA CYS A 245 16.46 -7.75 -20.26
C CYS A 245 16.36 -8.57 -21.56
N LEU A 246 15.15 -8.79 -22.09
CA LEU A 246 14.92 -9.50 -23.36
C LEU A 246 15.70 -8.86 -24.52
N ASP A 247 15.69 -7.53 -24.63
CA ASP A 247 16.40 -6.80 -25.67
C ASP A 247 17.92 -6.98 -25.57
N THR A 248 18.45 -7.05 -24.35
CA THR A 248 19.86 -7.33 -24.08
C THR A 248 20.23 -8.75 -24.51
N ILE A 249 19.44 -9.75 -24.13
CA ILE A 249 19.66 -11.16 -24.50
C ILE A 249 19.57 -11.35 -26.01
N ARG A 250 18.53 -10.82 -26.66
CA ARG A 250 18.35 -10.86 -28.11
C ARG A 250 19.47 -10.17 -28.87
N ARG A 251 20.11 -9.15 -28.29
CA ARG A 251 21.30 -8.51 -28.87
C ARG A 251 22.51 -9.45 -28.84
N HIS A 252 22.72 -10.19 -27.76
CA HIS A 252 23.78 -11.20 -27.68
C HIS A 252 23.55 -12.34 -28.68
N ARG A 253 22.31 -12.82 -28.80
CA ARG A 253 21.93 -13.86 -29.79
C ARG A 253 22.22 -13.44 -31.22
N ARG A 254 21.78 -12.23 -31.60
CA ARG A 254 22.06 -11.66 -32.93
C ARG A 254 23.55 -11.62 -33.25
N HIS A 255 24.40 -11.34 -32.27
CA HIS A 255 25.85 -11.37 -32.46
C HIS A 255 26.36 -12.78 -32.78
N CYS A 256 25.87 -13.81 -32.09
CA CYS A 256 26.21 -15.20 -32.39
C CYS A 256 25.81 -15.58 -33.82
N ILE A 257 24.56 -15.30 -34.22
CA ILE A 257 24.00 -15.69 -35.52
C ILE A 257 24.69 -14.99 -36.70
N VAL A 258 24.98 -13.69 -36.57
CA VAL A 258 25.67 -12.95 -37.65
C VAL A 258 27.13 -13.37 -37.76
N SER A 259 27.76 -13.81 -36.66
CA SER A 259 29.17 -14.23 -36.68
C SER A 259 29.37 -15.67 -37.16
N THR A 260 28.29 -16.44 -37.33
CA THR A 260 28.30 -17.80 -37.90
C THR A 260 27.85 -17.86 -39.37
N SER A 261 27.27 -16.77 -39.90
CA SER A 261 26.83 -16.63 -41.31
C SER A 261 27.96 -16.18 -42.22
#